data_AF-A0A3P7IMP0-F1
#
_entry.id   AF-A0A3P7IMP0-F1
#
_cell.length_a   1.000
_cell.length_b   1.000
_cell.length_c   1.000
_cell.angle_alpha   90.00
_cell.angle_beta   90.00
_cell.angle_gamma   90.00
#
_symmetry.space_group_name_H-M   'P 1'
#
loop_
_entity.id
_entity.type
_entity.pdbx_description
1 polymer ?
#
loop_
_entity_poly.entity_id
_entity_poly.type
_entity_poly.pdbx_seq_one_letter_code
_entity_poly.pdbx_strand_id
1 'polypeptide(L)'
;MIHCRYRRLVDSIYPRAITDGLISSNMQKLIFYAISHPEKLERIGEYLVLRMSRDLGRLRYVQVKIAVEAMDQLLQSCHSSPSLPQFSENHLKMVQKLLESNNPKMEVSFTYEHVFS
;
A
#
# COMPACT_ATOMS: atom_id res chain seq x y z
N MET A 1 7.02 23.64 0.95
CA MET A 1 6.26 22.38 1.09
C MET A 1 7.10 21.38 1.85
N ILE A 2 6.78 21.10 3.11
CA ILE A 2 7.54 20.18 3.97
C ILE A 2 7.45 18.78 3.36
N HIS A 3 8.51 18.32 2.69
CA HIS A 3 8.62 16.97 2.15
C HIS A 3 8.81 16.01 3.31
N CYS A 4 7.72 15.49 3.87
CA CYS A 4 7.79 14.48 4.92
C CYS A 4 8.55 13.25 4.40
N ARG A 5 9.64 12.85 5.08
CA ARG A 5 10.60 11.80 4.69
C ARG A 5 9.93 10.46 4.29
N TYR A 6 8.83 10.11 4.98
CA TYR A 6 8.06 8.89 4.71
C TYR A 6 7.42 8.86 3.33
N ARG A 7 6.95 10.01 2.81
CA ARG A 7 6.32 10.07 1.48
C ARG A 7 7.29 9.69 0.36
N ARG A 8 8.53 10.18 0.44
CA ARG A 8 9.57 9.82 -0.54
C ARG A 8 9.89 8.33 -0.51
N LEU A 9 9.85 7.72 0.67
CA LEU A 9 10.12 6.29 0.82
C LEU A 9 8.98 5.46 0.21
N VAL A 10 7.72 5.84 0.47
CA VAL A 10 6.56 5.23 -0.20
C VAL A 10 6.65 5.44 -1.72
N ASP A 11 6.94 6.65 -2.18
CA ASP A 11 7.05 6.93 -3.62
C ASP A 11 8.14 6.11 -4.31
N SER A 12 9.20 5.75 -3.58
CA SER A 12 10.31 4.97 -4.10
C SER A 12 9.97 3.51 -4.41
N ILE A 13 8.88 2.96 -3.86
CA ILE A 13 8.46 1.58 -4.14
C ILE A 13 7.79 1.46 -5.51
N TYR A 14 7.35 2.58 -6.08
CA TYR A 14 6.73 2.64 -7.41
C TYR A 14 7.80 2.75 -8.49
N PRO A 15 7.77 1.88 -9.51
CA PRO A 15 8.70 1.94 -10.62
C PRO A 15 8.39 3.11 -11.56
N ARG A 16 9.43 3.50 -12.31
CA ARG A 16 9.29 4.52 -13.37
C ARG A 16 8.61 3.97 -14.61
N ALA A 17 8.82 2.69 -14.91
CA ALA A 17 8.14 1.97 -15.98
C ALA A 17 6.86 1.33 -15.45
N ILE A 18 5.76 1.45 -16.21
CA ILE A 18 4.44 0.90 -15.84
C ILE A 18 4.41 -0.63 -16.00
N THR A 19 5.41 -1.23 -16.64
CA THR A 19 5.54 -2.68 -16.82
C THR A 19 6.11 -3.38 -15.59
N ASP A 20 6.78 -2.65 -14.71
CA ASP A 20 7.46 -3.22 -13.57
C ASP A 20 6.51 -3.27 -12.36
N GLY A 21 6.69 -4.28 -11.53
CA GLY A 21 5.98 -4.43 -10.27
C GLY A 21 6.59 -3.61 -9.13
N LEU A 22 6.13 -3.87 -7.92
CA LEU A 22 6.68 -3.30 -6.69
C LEU A 22 8.21 -3.49 -6.62
N ILE A 23 8.97 -2.42 -6.35
CA ILE A 23 10.44 -2.51 -6.24
C ILE A 23 10.80 -3.13 -4.88
N SER A 24 11.11 -4.43 -4.86
CA SER A 24 11.35 -5.21 -3.64
C SER A 24 12.41 -4.60 -2.71
N SER A 25 13.51 -4.08 -3.25
CA SER A 25 14.57 -3.46 -2.44
C SER A 25 14.12 -2.18 -1.74
N ASN A 26 13.24 -1.40 -2.37
CA ASN A 26 12.68 -0.19 -1.78
C ASN A 26 11.55 -0.52 -0.81
N MET A 27 10.81 -1.59 -1.09
CA MET A 27 9.81 -2.13 -0.18
C MET A 27 10.43 -2.62 1.14
N GLN A 28 11.53 -3.39 1.09
CA GLN A 28 12.24 -3.82 2.29
C GLN A 28 12.71 -2.63 3.15
N LYS A 29 13.19 -1.56 2.52
CA LYS A 29 13.56 -0.31 3.23
C LYS A 29 12.34 0.36 3.87
N LEU A 30 11.19 0.34 3.19
CA LEU A 30 9.94 0.86 3.73
C LEU A 30 9.45 0.04 4.93
N ILE A 31 9.49 -1.28 4.86
CA ILE A 31 9.16 -2.21 5.96
C ILE A 31 10.07 -1.94 7.15
N PHE A 32 11.39 -1.92 6.93
CA PHE A 32 12.35 -1.64 7.99
C PHE A 32 12.11 -0.28 8.65
N TYR A 33 11.81 0.75 7.85
CA TYR A 33 11.50 2.07 8.36
C TYR A 33 10.22 2.08 9.22
N ALA A 34 9.18 1.37 8.79
CA ALA A 34 7.90 1.26 9.50
C ALA A 34 8.02 0.47 10.81
N ILE A 35 8.80 -0.61 10.83
CA ILE A 35 9.11 -1.39 12.05
C ILE A 35 9.91 -0.53 13.04
N SER A 36 10.89 0.22 12.54
CA SER A 36 11.74 1.08 13.38
C SER A 36 11.01 2.29 13.96
N HIS A 37 9.95 2.76 13.28
CA HIS A 37 9.18 3.94 13.65
C HIS A 37 7.68 3.63 13.54
N PRO A 38 7.11 2.89 14.50
CA PRO A 38 5.72 2.44 14.45
C PRO A 38 4.73 3.61 14.33
N GLU A 39 5.04 4.79 14.87
CA GLU A 39 4.21 5.99 14.75
C GLU A 39 4.12 6.55 13.30
N LYS A 40 5.01 6.08 12.41
CA LYS A 40 4.96 6.42 10.98
C LYS A 40 4.13 5.42 10.17
N LEU A 41 3.90 4.21 10.69
CA LEU A 41 3.14 3.16 10.00
C LEU A 41 1.74 3.65 9.64
N GLU A 42 1.06 4.29 10.58
CA GLU A 42 -0.24 4.91 10.35
C GLU A 42 -0.20 5.92 9.19
N ARG A 43 0.74 6.87 9.22
CA ARG A 43 0.90 7.90 8.17
C ARG A 43 1.26 7.30 6.80
N ILE A 44 1.98 6.18 6.78
CA ILE A 44 2.29 5.43 5.57
C ILE A 44 1.00 4.82 5.01
N GLY A 45 0.19 4.17 5.86
CA GLY A 45 -1.10 3.59 5.48
C GLY A 45 -2.08 4.63 4.92
N GLU A 46 -2.25 5.76 5.60
CA GLU A 46 -3.09 6.88 5.12
C GLU A 46 -2.66 7.37 3.74
N TYR A 47 -1.34 7.49 3.54
CA TYR A 47 -0.79 7.96 2.28
C TYR A 47 -0.96 6.94 1.14
N LEU A 48 -0.82 5.65 1.43
CA LEU A 48 -1.10 4.56 0.48
C LEU A 48 -2.58 4.58 0.05
N VAL A 49 -3.53 4.72 0.99
CA VAL A 49 -4.96 4.84 0.67
C VAL A 49 -5.23 6.05 -0.22
N LEU A 50 -4.66 7.21 0.12
CA LEU A 50 -4.82 8.44 -0.65
C LEU A 50 -4.27 8.28 -2.07
N ARG A 51 -3.06 7.72 -2.20
CA ARG A 51 -2.40 7.52 -3.50
C ARG A 51 -3.16 6.50 -4.35
N MET A 52 -3.54 5.36 -3.76
CA MET A 52 -4.34 4.35 -4.43
C MET A 52 -5.66 4.95 -4.95
N SER A 53 -6.38 5.71 -4.12
CA SER A 53 -7.64 6.34 -4.52
C SER A 53 -7.46 7.27 -5.73
N ARG A 54 -6.34 8.01 -5.78
CA ARG A 54 -5.99 8.88 -6.92
C ARG A 54 -5.65 8.11 -8.18
N ASP A 55 -4.91 7.01 -8.05
CA ASP A 55 -4.55 6.17 -9.19
C ASP A 55 -5.76 5.38 -9.72
N LEU A 56 -6.66 4.96 -8.83
CA LEU A 56 -7.94 4.33 -9.16
C LEU A 56 -8.83 5.26 -9.99
N GLY A 57 -8.99 6.52 -9.56
CA GLY A 57 -9.72 7.54 -10.32
C GLY A 57 -9.08 7.91 -11.67
N ARG A 58 -7.82 7.51 -11.90
CA ARG A 58 -7.08 7.70 -13.16
C ARG A 58 -6.96 6.41 -13.98
N LEU A 59 -7.61 5.32 -13.55
CA LEU A 59 -7.56 4.00 -14.18
C LEU A 59 -6.14 3.43 -14.31
N ARG A 60 -5.27 3.81 -13.36
CA ARG A 60 -3.86 3.39 -13.29
C ARG A 60 -3.71 2.09 -12.51
N TYR A 61 -4.31 1.01 -13.03
CA TYR A 61 -4.50 -0.23 -12.29
C TYR A 61 -3.19 -0.90 -11.84
N VAL A 62 -2.11 -0.77 -12.61
CA VAL A 62 -0.80 -1.29 -12.18
C VAL A 62 -0.34 -0.59 -10.89
N GLN A 63 -0.46 0.74 -10.83
CA GLN A 63 -0.10 1.52 -9.65
C GLN A 63 -1.02 1.21 -8.47
N VAL A 64 -2.30 0.97 -8.73
CA VAL A 64 -3.26 0.51 -7.71
C VAL A 64 -2.81 -0.84 -7.15
N LYS A 65 -2.44 -1.80 -8.00
CA LYS A 65 -1.93 -3.12 -7.57
C LYS A 65 -0.69 -2.99 -6.69
N ILE A 66 0.28 -2.15 -7.08
CA ILE A 66 1.49 -1.91 -6.28
C ILE A 66 1.15 -1.34 -4.89
N ALA A 67 0.14 -0.46 -4.80
CA ALA A 67 -0.29 0.10 -3.52
C ALA A 67 -0.89 -0.98 -2.60
N VAL A 68 -1.69 -1.90 -3.17
CA VAL A 68 -2.30 -3.02 -2.44
C VAL A 68 -1.23 -4.01 -1.97
N GLU A 69 -0.33 -4.41 -2.86
CA GLU A 69 0.77 -5.33 -2.54
C GLU A 69 1.69 -4.76 -1.44
N ALA A 70 2.00 -3.46 -1.50
CA ALA A 70 2.76 -2.79 -0.46
C ALA A 70 2.03 -2.77 0.90
N MET A 71 0.71 -2.57 0.87
CA MET A 71 -0.12 -2.56 2.08
C MET A 71 -0.12 -3.93 2.77
N ASP A 72 -0.28 -4.99 1.99
CA ASP A 72 -0.28 -6.37 2.46
C ASP A 72 1.09 -6.76 3.05
N GLN A 73 2.19 -6.50 2.34
CA GLN A 73 3.54 -6.76 2.86
C GLN A 73 3.84 -5.98 4.15
N LEU A 74 3.34 -4.74 4.29
CA LEU A 74 3.46 -3.99 5.55
C LEU A 74 2.64 -4.63 6.67
N LEU A 75 1.41 -5.07 6.39
CA LEU A 75 0.53 -5.72 7.35
C LEU A 75 1.17 -7.03 7.87
N GLN A 76 1.69 -7.84 6.95
CA GLN A 76 2.39 -9.09 7.26
C GLN A 76 3.67 -8.86 8.04
N SER A 77 4.43 -7.80 7.74
CA SER A 77 5.73 -7.55 8.38
C SER A 77 5.64 -6.80 9.71
N CYS A 78 4.58 -6.03 9.94
CA CYS A 78 4.42 -5.17 11.12
C CYS A 78 3.48 -5.76 12.19
N HIS A 79 3.31 -7.09 12.23
CA HIS A 79 2.36 -7.81 13.10
C HIS A 79 2.54 -7.55 14.61
N SER A 80 3.71 -7.10 15.06
CA SER A 80 3.98 -6.74 16.46
C SER A 80 3.92 -5.23 16.75
N SER A 81 3.56 -4.41 15.76
CA SER A 81 3.55 -2.95 15.91
C SER A 81 2.35 -2.47 16.73
N PRO A 82 2.53 -1.55 17.69
CA PRO A 82 1.41 -0.96 18.44
C PRO A 82 0.46 -0.15 17.55
N SER A 83 0.91 0.29 16.37
CA SER A 83 0.09 1.03 15.40
C SER A 83 -0.66 0.12 14.42
N LEU A 84 -0.57 -1.20 14.57
CA LEU A 84 -1.22 -2.18 13.69
C LEU A 84 -2.75 -2.03 13.63
N PRO A 85 -3.50 -1.80 14.73
CA PRO A 85 -4.95 -1.66 14.65
C PRO A 85 -5.38 -0.49 13.75
N GLN A 86 -4.73 0.66 13.88
CA GLN A 86 -5.05 1.83 13.05
C GLN A 86 -4.60 1.62 11.58
N PHE A 87 -3.51 0.89 11.38
CA PHE A 87 -3.05 0.51 10.05
C PHE A 87 -4.01 -0.47 9.36
N SER A 88 -4.56 -1.45 10.09
CA SER A 88 -5.53 -2.40 9.54
C SER A 88 -6.84 -1.71 9.15
N GLU A 89 -7.28 -0.67 9.88
CA GLU A 89 -8.38 0.18 9.42
C GLU A 89 -8.10 0.85 8.07
N ASN A 90 -6.87 1.33 7.85
CA ASN A 90 -6.47 1.88 6.55
C ASN A 90 -6.48 0.81 5.46
N HIS A 91 -6.09 -0.43 5.79
CA HIS A 91 -6.19 -1.56 4.86
C HIS A 91 -7.66 -1.84 4.51
N LEU A 92 -8.57 -1.88 5.48
CA LEU A 92 -10.00 -2.07 5.24
C LEU A 92 -10.60 -0.94 4.39
N LYS A 93 -10.22 0.33 4.64
CA LYS A 93 -10.62 1.46 3.78
C LYS A 93 -10.13 1.30 2.34
N MET A 94 -8.94 0.72 2.16
CA MET A 94 -8.40 0.40 0.84
C MET A 94 -9.29 -0.62 0.12
N VAL A 95 -9.60 -1.73 0.80
CA VAL A 95 -10.46 -2.81 0.27
C VAL A 95 -11.84 -2.28 -0.09
N GLN A 96 -12.47 -1.52 0.81
CA GLN A 96 -13.79 -0.91 0.58
C GLN A 96 -13.80 -0.09 -0.72
N LYS A 97 -12.79 0.77 -0.93
CA LYS A 97 -12.70 1.61 -2.13
C LYS A 97 -12.50 0.81 -3.42
N LEU A 98 -11.81 -0.32 -3.33
CA LEU A 98 -11.62 -1.22 -4.48
C LEU A 98 -12.95 -1.87 -4.87
N LEU A 99 -13.71 -2.37 -3.89
CA LEU A 99 -15.04 -2.95 -4.11
C LEU A 99 -16.03 -1.91 -4.66
N GLU A 100 -16.03 -0.69 -4.11
CA GLU A 100 -16.87 0.42 -4.60
C GLU A 100 -16.55 0.83 -6.05
N SER A 101 -15.35 0.52 -6.56
CA SER A 101 -14.98 0.84 -7.94
C SER A 101 -15.64 -0.07 -8.99
N ASN A 102 -16.35 -1.12 -8.55
CA ASN A 102 -17.11 -2.07 -9.37
C ASN A 102 -16.31 -2.60 -10.59
N ASN A 103 -14.99 -2.77 -10.40
CA ASN A 103 -14.07 -3.15 -11.45
C ASN A 103 -13.60 -4.59 -11.22
N PRO A 104 -14.06 -5.56 -12.02
CA PRO A 104 -13.81 -6.98 -11.75
C PRO A 104 -12.32 -7.32 -11.77
N LYS A 105 -11.48 -6.58 -12.52
CA LYS A 105 -10.02 -6.78 -12.52
C LYS A 105 -9.36 -6.44 -11.18
N MET A 106 -9.94 -5.50 -10.43
CA MET A 106 -9.44 -5.11 -9.11
C MET A 106 -9.97 -6.03 -8.01
N GLU A 107 -11.23 -6.48 -8.10
CA GLU A 107 -11.82 -7.45 -7.16
C GLU A 107 -11.11 -8.81 -7.22
N VAL A 108 -10.80 -9.27 -8.43
CA VAL A 108 -10.01 -10.48 -8.73
C VAL A 108 -8.63 -10.36 -8.09
N SER A 109 -7.91 -9.26 -8.31
CA SER A 109 -6.55 -9.09 -7.76
C SER A 109 -6.51 -9.22 -6.23
N PHE A 110 -7.53 -8.73 -5.52
CA PHE A 110 -7.64 -8.86 -4.06
C PHE A 110 -8.04 -10.28 -3.60
N THR A 111 -8.87 -10.98 -4.38
CA THR A 111 -9.37 -12.32 -4.01
C THR A 111 -8.36 -13.44 -4.27
N TYR A 112 -7.55 -13.36 -5.33
CA TYR A 112 -6.59 -14.44 -5.63
C TYR A 112 -5.34 -14.42 -4.73
N GLU A 113 -4.89 -13.26 -4.24
CA GLU A 113 -3.76 -13.20 -3.29
C GLU A 113 -4.13 -13.75 -1.90
N HIS A 114 -5.36 -13.53 -1.44
CA HIS A 114 -5.81 -13.99 -0.11
C HIS A 114 -6.22 -15.47 -0.02
N VAL A 115 -6.40 -16.18 -1.15
CA VAL A 115 -6.83 -17.59 -1.17
C VAL A 115 -5.65 -18.57 -1.30
N PHE A 116 -4.43 -18.07 -1.55
CA PHE A 116 -3.23 -18.91 -1.75
C PHE A 116 -2.07 -18.63 -0.77
N SER A 117 -2.29 -17.86 0.31
CA SER A 117 -1.35 -17.73 1.43
C SER A 117 -1.96 -18.22 2.73
#